data_AF-A0A8H7IR91-F1
#
_entry.id   AF-A0A8H7IR91-F1
#
_cell.length_a   1.000
_cell.length_b   1.000
_cell.length_c   1.000
_cell.angle_alpha   90.00
_cell.angle_beta   90.00
_cell.angle_gamma   90.00
#
_symmetry.space_group_name_H-M   'P 1'
#
loop_
_entity.id
_entity.type
_entity.pdbx_description
1 polymer ?
#
loop_
_entity_poly.entity_id
_entity_poly.type
_entity_poly.pdbx_seq_one_letter_code
_entity_poly.pdbx_strand_id
1 'polypeptide(L)'
;MSALFYTGPGFVSQQTTIERELELRSVPSLFQADFTSPLMFDMGSRMQILKNMYRDFATNWMYSATIQLTLNGSEPAWSSDGWSFLPIDLSKISNSSIHHEGNQTAAEMSSVSTTTSALRGRLECSPYENLDNLSTWLKTYNLSNSSAWNASTFPVDWTIGYELGVDGNATTPDDPVYNMFNDTYLLWDASRVSCCTNGTNDAERASAFGYWTPYYTDDISLDLKLNPNSYPMNFTTKWIYGHAASGFRENGSETERFIFRDVPSAQALHCAPIIETASANVVVNEQTGEVQSYSILDEPTSSDDAWRDVYLMHQAASGGAHDILSVTVSYGVLFLDALLGASIHNNMFRLNGNRADNVDEALSDVTFNFRDTDQGLDLDLMTYSMYSMAEKDPEALLNATIMADLANKTFSTFFQHFVSTNRSETGSWTYQRINDTLQDNLGQILDDDGSVSANQTVSYPVSQSNHTADVLVSTPVEMLRMGRVAVWLSVVVLIWLIVTVVFITVVHRNQLKRLNRNVECAADVLVLVAGSEKLLQLVRENGIEAVAKGDDRFVAKLGWFEGGDGEVRWGVEVFERDQEKD
;
A
#
# COMPACT_ATOMS: atom_id res chain seq x y z
N MET A 1 -46.40 11.92 8.23
CA MET A 1 -45.11 12.39 8.79
C MET A 1 -43.88 11.80 8.08
N SER A 2 -44.05 11.04 6.99
CA SER A 2 -42.98 10.32 6.27
C SER A 2 -42.08 11.16 5.36
N ALA A 3 -42.35 12.47 5.20
CA ALA A 3 -41.61 13.36 4.28
C ALA A 3 -40.55 14.23 4.97
N LEU A 4 -40.33 14.05 6.28
CA LEU A 4 -39.45 14.90 7.08
C LEU A 4 -37.99 14.41 7.10
N PHE A 5 -37.78 13.12 6.85
CA PHE A 5 -36.48 12.49 6.89
C PHE A 5 -36.17 11.84 5.54
N TYR A 6 -34.92 11.95 5.10
CA TYR A 6 -34.38 11.23 3.95
C TYR A 6 -33.11 10.50 4.37
N THR A 7 -32.81 9.35 3.76
CA THR A 7 -31.56 8.63 3.97
C THR A 7 -30.46 9.27 3.12
N GLY A 8 -29.27 9.39 3.68
CA GLY A 8 -28.09 9.85 2.95
C GLY A 8 -26.82 9.22 3.50
N PRO A 9 -25.74 9.14 2.69
CA PRO A 9 -24.49 8.58 3.14
C PRO A 9 -23.86 9.45 4.23
N GLY A 10 -23.32 8.80 5.25
CA GLY A 10 -22.53 9.40 6.31
C GLY A 10 -21.50 8.41 6.84
N PHE A 11 -20.59 8.91 7.68
CA PHE A 11 -19.59 8.09 8.34
C PHE A 11 -19.75 8.23 9.84
N VAL A 12 -19.72 7.12 10.56
CA VAL A 12 -19.55 7.11 12.02
C VAL A 12 -18.10 6.78 12.28
N SER A 13 -17.43 7.68 13.00
CA SER A 13 -16.05 7.47 13.43
C SER A 13 -16.00 7.20 14.92
N GLN A 14 -15.23 6.20 15.31
CA GLN A 14 -14.98 5.85 16.69
C GLN A 14 -13.49 5.70 16.93
N GLN A 15 -13.00 6.35 17.98
CA GLN A 15 -11.63 6.18 18.43
C GLN A 15 -11.56 5.00 19.40
N THR A 16 -10.61 4.11 19.16
CA THR A 16 -10.29 2.98 20.03
C THR A 16 -8.78 2.87 20.16
N THR A 17 -8.31 2.17 21.18
CA THR A 17 -6.89 1.92 21.39
C THR A 17 -6.66 0.41 21.29
N ILE A 18 -5.65 0.01 20.50
CA ILE A 18 -5.34 -1.39 20.21
C ILE A 18 -3.91 -1.68 20.65
N GLU A 19 -3.67 -2.87 21.16
CA GLU A 19 -2.32 -3.35 21.49
C GLU A 19 -1.53 -3.62 20.21
N ARG A 20 -0.31 -3.09 20.15
CA ARG A 20 0.67 -3.44 19.13
C ARG A 20 1.43 -4.68 19.58
N GLU A 21 1.55 -5.64 18.67
CA GLU A 21 2.29 -6.88 18.91
C GLU A 21 3.65 -6.89 18.22
N LEU A 22 3.80 -6.08 17.16
CA LEU A 22 4.98 -6.02 16.32
C LEU A 22 5.63 -4.64 16.37
N GLU A 23 6.92 -4.63 16.07
CA GLU A 23 7.75 -3.45 15.85
C GLU A 23 8.73 -3.67 14.69
N LEU A 24 9.38 -2.61 14.24
CA LEU A 24 10.48 -2.73 13.29
C LEU A 24 11.60 -3.57 13.89
N ARG A 25 12.15 -4.48 13.08
CA ARG A 25 13.20 -5.38 13.52
C ARG A 25 14.49 -4.60 13.79
N SER A 26 14.90 -4.62 15.06
CA SER A 26 16.20 -4.12 15.53
C SER A 26 17.15 -5.26 15.87
N VAL A 27 16.63 -6.47 16.10
CA VAL A 27 17.42 -7.68 16.39
C VAL A 27 17.56 -8.52 15.11
N PRO A 28 18.78 -8.94 14.73
CA PRO A 28 19.01 -9.67 13.49
C PRO A 28 18.29 -11.02 13.48
N SER A 29 18.05 -11.55 12.27
CA SER A 29 17.48 -12.89 12.12
C SER A 29 18.53 -13.94 12.42
N LEU A 30 18.15 -14.97 13.17
CA LEU A 30 19.01 -16.08 13.55
C LEU A 30 18.77 -17.28 12.64
N PHE A 31 19.85 -17.80 12.03
CA PHE A 31 19.83 -18.98 11.19
C PHE A 31 20.76 -20.06 11.73
N GLN A 32 20.52 -21.30 11.31
CA GLN A 32 21.43 -22.42 11.52
C GLN A 32 21.99 -22.84 10.17
N ALA A 33 23.31 -22.97 10.09
CA ALA A 33 24.02 -23.45 8.91
C ALA A 33 24.89 -24.66 9.26
N ASP A 34 24.96 -25.66 8.38
CA ASP A 34 25.77 -26.86 8.56
C ASP A 34 27.13 -26.70 7.87
N PHE A 35 28.19 -27.14 8.56
CA PHE A 35 29.58 -27.00 8.13
C PHE A 35 30.26 -28.37 8.04
N THR A 36 30.68 -28.73 6.83
CA THR A 36 31.41 -29.97 6.56
C THR A 36 32.93 -29.76 6.47
N SER A 37 33.43 -28.51 6.42
CA SER A 37 34.86 -28.20 6.40
C SER A 37 35.18 -26.77 6.88
N PRO A 38 36.30 -26.57 7.62
CA PRO A 38 36.74 -25.25 8.09
C PRO A 38 37.21 -24.26 7.01
N LEU A 39 37.35 -24.69 5.75
CA LEU A 39 37.79 -23.82 4.65
C LEU A 39 36.63 -23.27 3.81
N MET A 40 35.38 -23.53 4.22
CA MET A 40 34.15 -23.20 3.48
C MET A 40 33.13 -22.41 4.32
N PHE A 41 33.59 -21.70 5.36
CA PHE A 41 32.70 -21.08 6.35
C PHE A 41 31.78 -19.99 5.76
N ASP A 42 32.30 -19.05 4.98
CA ASP A 42 31.49 -17.88 4.55
C ASP A 42 30.49 -18.21 3.44
N MET A 43 30.98 -18.64 2.29
CA MET A 43 30.14 -18.82 1.09
C MET A 43 29.08 -19.92 1.23
N GLY A 44 29.42 -21.04 1.89
CA GLY A 44 28.51 -22.16 2.07
C GLY A 44 27.35 -21.86 3.04
N SER A 45 27.60 -21.07 4.08
CA SER A 45 26.60 -20.70 5.08
C SER A 45 25.64 -19.64 4.54
N ARG A 46 26.17 -18.61 3.88
CA ARG A 46 25.38 -17.60 3.15
C ARG A 46 24.42 -18.26 2.16
N MET A 47 24.91 -19.23 1.40
CA MET A 47 24.12 -19.95 0.41
C MET A 47 22.96 -20.73 1.04
N GLN A 48 23.21 -21.42 2.15
CA GLN A 48 22.17 -22.15 2.89
C GLN A 48 21.10 -21.21 3.45
N ILE A 49 21.50 -20.02 3.90
CA ILE A 49 20.57 -19.01 4.42
C ILE A 49 19.72 -18.42 3.29
N LEU A 50 20.34 -18.01 2.18
CA LEU A 50 19.64 -17.44 1.02
C LEU A 50 18.66 -18.44 0.38
N LYS A 51 18.94 -19.75 0.47
CA LYS A 51 17.98 -20.78 0.05
C LYS A 51 16.61 -20.62 0.71
N ASN A 52 16.54 -20.10 1.93
CA ASN A 52 15.27 -19.86 2.62
C ASN A 52 14.45 -18.73 1.97
N MET A 53 15.11 -17.78 1.30
CA MET A 53 14.48 -16.67 0.59
C MET A 53 13.90 -17.06 -0.77
N TYR A 54 14.36 -18.18 -1.32
CA TYR A 54 13.95 -18.71 -2.63
C TYR A 54 12.90 -19.83 -2.53
N ARG A 55 12.37 -20.09 -1.34
CA ARG A 55 11.31 -21.10 -1.15
C ARG A 55 9.95 -20.56 -1.61
N ASP A 56 8.99 -21.47 -1.66
CA ASP A 56 7.57 -21.18 -1.90
C ASP A 56 7.32 -20.36 -3.16
N PHE A 57 7.80 -20.87 -4.30
CA PHE A 57 7.74 -20.18 -5.61
C PHE A 57 6.36 -19.60 -5.95
N ALA A 58 5.27 -20.27 -5.58
CA ALA A 58 3.91 -19.78 -5.85
C ALA A 58 3.56 -18.47 -5.12
N THR A 59 4.22 -18.19 -4.00
CA THR A 59 3.99 -17.01 -3.16
C THR A 59 5.29 -16.24 -2.92
N ASN A 60 6.30 -16.43 -3.78
CA ASN A 60 7.60 -15.79 -3.60
C ASN A 60 7.52 -14.31 -3.97
N TRP A 61 8.14 -13.49 -3.12
CA TRP A 61 8.10 -12.03 -3.18
C TRP A 61 8.72 -11.44 -4.44
N MET A 62 9.68 -12.12 -5.06
CA MET A 62 10.28 -11.66 -6.32
C MET A 62 9.29 -11.77 -7.48
N TYR A 63 8.49 -12.85 -7.55
CA TYR A 63 7.47 -12.98 -8.58
C TYR A 63 6.31 -12.02 -8.36
N SER A 64 5.85 -11.84 -7.13
CA SER A 64 4.76 -10.91 -6.85
C SER A 64 5.16 -9.45 -7.13
N ALA A 65 6.41 -9.06 -6.82
CA ALA A 65 6.97 -7.77 -7.20
C ALA A 65 7.05 -7.60 -8.73
N THR A 66 7.55 -8.63 -9.42
CA THR A 66 7.61 -8.64 -10.89
C THR A 66 6.23 -8.50 -11.51
N ILE A 67 5.21 -9.21 -10.99
CA ILE A 67 3.82 -9.13 -11.44
C ILE A 67 3.25 -7.72 -11.21
N GLN A 68 3.53 -7.09 -10.06
CA GLN A 68 3.11 -5.71 -9.82
C GLN A 68 3.68 -4.77 -10.88
N LEU A 69 4.98 -4.86 -11.17
CA LEU A 69 5.66 -3.94 -12.08
C LEU A 69 5.36 -4.20 -13.56
N THR A 70 5.20 -5.46 -13.95
CA THR A 70 5.05 -5.85 -15.37
C THR A 70 3.59 -5.96 -15.82
N LEU A 71 2.67 -6.28 -14.90
CA LEU A 71 1.26 -6.54 -15.20
C LEU A 71 0.29 -5.63 -14.44
N ASN A 72 0.79 -4.57 -13.76
CA ASN A 72 0.01 -3.73 -12.87
C ASN A 72 -0.77 -4.55 -11.82
N GLY A 73 -0.11 -5.56 -11.24
CA GLY A 73 -0.63 -6.34 -10.13
C GLY A 73 -0.90 -5.50 -8.87
N SER A 74 -1.65 -6.05 -7.93
CA SER A 74 -1.99 -5.39 -6.67
C SER A 74 -0.75 -5.22 -5.77
N GLU A 75 -0.70 -4.09 -5.04
CA GLU A 75 0.28 -3.88 -3.98
C GLU A 75 0.00 -4.82 -2.79
N PRO A 76 1.03 -5.21 -2.01
CA PRO A 76 0.83 -5.98 -0.80
C PRO A 76 -0.02 -5.22 0.23
N ALA A 77 -0.75 -5.95 1.08
CA ALA A 77 -1.45 -5.36 2.21
C ALA A 77 -0.48 -4.55 3.09
N TRP A 78 -0.96 -3.45 3.65
CA TRP A 78 -0.17 -2.51 4.45
C TRP A 78 1.03 -1.93 3.71
N SER A 79 0.95 -1.79 2.39
CA SER A 79 2.01 -1.20 1.59
C SER A 79 1.41 -0.32 0.49
N SER A 80 2.06 0.78 0.16
CA SER A 80 1.72 1.60 -1.00
C SER A 80 2.87 2.48 -1.49
N ASP A 81 3.00 2.67 -2.81
CA ASP A 81 4.00 3.53 -3.44
C ASP A 81 5.46 3.26 -2.99
N GLY A 82 5.81 1.97 -2.81
CA GLY A 82 7.13 1.55 -2.34
C GLY A 82 7.35 1.67 -0.83
N TRP A 83 6.40 2.27 -0.09
CA TRP A 83 6.38 2.22 1.37
C TRP A 83 5.69 0.94 1.86
N SER A 84 6.19 0.41 2.96
CA SER A 84 5.54 -0.63 3.76
C SER A 84 5.30 -0.10 5.17
N PHE A 85 4.09 -0.31 5.68
CA PHE A 85 3.64 0.17 6.97
C PHE A 85 3.60 -0.99 7.96
N LEU A 86 4.10 -0.74 9.17
CA LEU A 86 4.04 -1.70 10.27
C LEU A 86 2.56 -1.96 10.59
N PRO A 87 2.11 -3.21 10.47
CA PRO A 87 0.70 -3.48 10.50
C PRO A 87 0.19 -3.77 11.91
N ILE A 88 -1.11 -3.54 12.12
CA ILE A 88 -1.79 -3.75 13.40
C ILE A 88 -2.82 -4.86 13.23
N ASP A 89 -3.01 -5.70 14.25
CA ASP A 89 -4.07 -6.70 14.26
C ASP A 89 -5.44 -6.01 14.44
N LEU A 90 -6.21 -5.99 13.36
CA LEU A 90 -7.54 -5.38 13.31
C LEU A 90 -8.65 -6.36 13.73
N SER A 91 -8.35 -7.65 13.90
CA SER A 91 -9.37 -8.67 14.23
C SER A 91 -10.09 -8.37 15.55
N LYS A 92 -9.39 -7.72 16.50
CA LYS A 92 -9.91 -7.34 17.81
C LYS A 92 -10.95 -6.19 17.74
N ILE A 93 -11.02 -5.46 16.62
CA ILE A 93 -11.99 -4.36 16.41
C ILE A 93 -13.39 -4.92 16.15
N SER A 94 -13.48 -6.02 15.38
CA SER A 94 -14.74 -6.62 14.90
C SER A 94 -15.70 -7.08 16.01
N ASN A 95 -15.20 -7.33 17.22
CA ASN A 95 -15.99 -7.74 18.40
C ASN A 95 -16.52 -6.58 19.24
N SER A 96 -16.08 -5.35 18.99
CA SER A 96 -16.75 -4.18 19.56
C SER A 96 -18.04 -3.96 18.78
N SER A 97 -19.13 -3.60 19.47
CA SER A 97 -20.54 -3.59 19.04
C SER A 97 -20.90 -2.64 17.87
N ILE A 98 -20.02 -2.46 16.89
CA ILE A 98 -20.06 -1.49 15.79
C ILE A 98 -20.97 -1.97 14.65
N HIS A 99 -21.28 -3.26 14.57
CA HIS A 99 -22.30 -3.78 13.68
C HIS A 99 -23.71 -3.57 14.27
N HIS A 100 -24.19 -2.33 14.25
CA HIS A 100 -25.63 -2.09 14.37
C HIS A 100 -26.35 -2.77 13.20
N GLU A 101 -27.29 -3.68 13.53
CA GLU A 101 -28.30 -4.41 12.72
C GLU A 101 -28.65 -3.89 11.29
N GLY A 102 -27.66 -3.68 10.44
CA GLY A 102 -27.82 -3.14 9.09
C GLY A 102 -26.71 -3.65 8.18
N ASN A 103 -27.09 -4.54 7.26
CA ASN A 103 -26.33 -5.08 6.13
C ASN A 103 -24.82 -5.38 6.34
N GLN A 104 -24.48 -6.67 6.26
CA GLN A 104 -23.11 -7.20 6.28
C GLN A 104 -22.16 -6.54 5.26
N THR A 105 -22.68 -5.94 4.18
CA THR A 105 -21.90 -5.19 3.18
C THR A 105 -21.30 -3.87 3.69
N ALA A 106 -21.80 -3.29 4.78
CA ALA A 106 -21.23 -2.07 5.36
C ALA A 106 -19.90 -2.34 6.11
N ALA A 107 -19.72 -3.57 6.62
CA ALA A 107 -18.47 -4.01 7.27
C ALA A 107 -17.31 -4.19 6.28
N GLU A 108 -17.61 -4.42 4.99
CA GLU A 108 -16.60 -4.56 3.92
C GLU A 108 -15.98 -3.22 3.48
N MET A 109 -16.60 -2.10 3.85
CA MET A 109 -16.16 -0.73 3.51
C MET A 109 -15.63 0.07 4.70
N SER A 110 -15.43 -0.55 5.86
CA SER A 110 -14.83 0.11 7.01
C SER A 110 -13.37 0.47 6.73
N SER A 111 -12.99 1.69 7.11
CA SER A 111 -11.62 2.19 7.00
C SER A 111 -11.04 2.45 8.38
N VAL A 112 -9.76 2.16 8.55
CA VAL A 112 -9.06 2.26 9.82
C VAL A 112 -7.89 3.21 9.63
N SER A 113 -7.89 4.32 10.36
CA SER A 113 -6.78 5.28 10.38
C SER A 113 -5.93 5.09 11.63
N THR A 114 -4.62 5.00 11.47
CA THR A 114 -3.67 4.81 12.57
C THR A 114 -2.33 5.45 12.25
N THR A 115 -1.63 5.92 13.27
CA THR A 115 -0.22 6.30 13.15
C THR A 115 0.64 5.06 13.37
N THR A 116 1.61 4.79 12.50
CA THR A 116 2.49 3.61 12.57
C THR A 116 3.87 3.92 11.98
N SER A 117 4.82 3.01 12.16
CA SER A 117 6.14 3.11 11.53
C SER A 117 6.06 2.65 10.07
N ALA A 118 6.81 3.30 9.20
CA ALA A 118 6.91 3.02 7.77
C ALA A 118 8.37 2.72 7.41
N LEU A 119 8.55 1.86 6.41
CA LEU A 119 9.83 1.42 5.89
C LEU A 119 9.83 1.53 4.36
N ARG A 120 10.92 2.01 3.77
CA ARG A 120 11.10 2.09 2.32
C ARG A 120 12.53 1.73 1.94
N GLY A 121 12.68 1.03 0.83
CA GLY A 121 13.94 0.86 0.13
C GLY A 121 13.98 1.84 -1.03
N ARG A 122 15.10 2.52 -1.24
CA ARG A 122 15.34 3.37 -2.41
C ARG A 122 16.77 3.21 -2.92
N LEU A 123 17.00 3.68 -4.14
CA LEU A 123 18.32 3.74 -4.75
C LEU A 123 18.74 5.18 -4.98
N GLU A 124 20.03 5.44 -4.77
CA GLU A 124 20.71 6.59 -5.36
C GLU A 124 21.67 6.07 -6.43
N CYS A 125 21.35 6.33 -7.69
CA CYS A 125 22.13 5.85 -8.82
C CYS A 125 22.89 6.99 -9.51
N SER A 126 24.08 6.68 -9.99
CA SER A 126 24.92 7.56 -10.81
C SER A 126 25.37 6.82 -12.07
N PRO A 127 25.56 7.49 -13.21
CA PRO A 127 26.08 6.85 -14.41
C PRO A 127 27.44 6.20 -14.17
N TYR A 128 27.64 4.99 -14.70
CA TYR A 128 28.91 4.28 -14.60
C TYR A 128 30.02 5.01 -15.38
N GLU A 129 31.15 5.27 -14.74
CA GLU A 129 32.31 5.91 -15.37
C GLU A 129 33.10 4.89 -16.22
N ASN A 130 33.68 5.31 -17.35
CA ASN A 130 34.48 4.46 -18.26
C ASN A 130 33.72 3.52 -19.20
N LEU A 131 32.40 3.71 -19.37
CA LEU A 131 31.64 2.96 -20.38
C LEU A 131 32.16 3.20 -21.81
N ASP A 132 32.68 4.41 -22.08
CA ASP A 132 33.30 4.81 -23.36
C ASP A 132 34.58 4.03 -23.69
N ASN A 133 35.26 3.46 -22.69
CA ASN A 133 36.46 2.68 -22.90
C ASN A 133 36.10 1.23 -23.23
N LEU A 134 35.76 0.97 -24.49
CA LEU A 134 35.32 -0.36 -24.96
C LEU A 134 36.27 -1.50 -24.58
N SER A 135 37.57 -1.23 -24.42
CA SER A 135 38.56 -2.25 -24.05
C SER A 135 38.42 -2.82 -22.64
N THR A 136 37.56 -2.23 -21.79
CA THR A 136 37.29 -2.75 -20.44
C THR A 136 36.13 -3.75 -20.39
N TRP A 137 35.35 -3.88 -21.47
CA TRP A 137 34.14 -4.70 -21.46
C TRP A 137 33.78 -5.35 -22.80
N LEU A 138 34.52 -5.07 -23.87
CA LEU A 138 34.35 -5.70 -25.19
C LEU A 138 35.65 -6.28 -25.72
N LYS A 139 35.58 -7.55 -26.14
CA LYS A 139 36.63 -8.23 -26.87
C LYS A 139 36.34 -8.19 -28.36
N THR A 140 37.31 -7.74 -29.16
CA THR A 140 37.17 -7.67 -30.62
C THR A 140 37.81 -8.89 -31.28
N TYR A 141 37.06 -9.52 -32.18
CA TYR A 141 37.50 -10.69 -32.92
C TYR A 141 37.61 -10.44 -34.42
N ASN A 142 38.63 -11.02 -35.03
CA ASN A 142 38.76 -11.13 -36.48
C ASN A 142 38.22 -12.50 -36.92
N LEU A 143 36.98 -12.51 -37.40
CA LEU A 143 36.25 -13.72 -37.81
C LEU A 143 36.71 -14.24 -39.17
N SER A 144 37.41 -13.43 -39.98
CA SER A 144 37.96 -13.87 -41.28
C SER A 144 39.16 -14.82 -41.16
N ASN A 145 39.71 -15.03 -39.96
CA ASN A 145 40.85 -15.91 -39.75
C ASN A 145 40.42 -17.37 -39.62
N SER A 146 40.41 -18.10 -40.74
CA SER A 146 40.08 -19.53 -40.80
C SER A 146 41.05 -20.46 -40.05
N SER A 147 42.21 -19.95 -39.60
CA SER A 147 43.11 -20.69 -38.71
C SER A 147 42.64 -20.65 -37.26
N ALA A 148 41.96 -19.59 -36.84
CA ALA A 148 41.43 -19.41 -35.49
C ALA A 148 39.97 -19.86 -35.38
N TRP A 149 39.17 -19.67 -36.41
CA TRP A 149 37.73 -19.92 -36.40
C TRP A 149 37.31 -21.02 -37.36
N ASN A 150 36.30 -21.79 -36.94
CA ASN A 150 35.67 -22.78 -37.79
C ASN A 150 34.61 -22.10 -38.67
N ALA A 151 35.01 -21.64 -39.85
CA ALA A 151 34.14 -20.95 -40.80
C ALA A 151 32.89 -21.75 -41.23
N SER A 152 32.89 -23.08 -41.03
CA SER A 152 31.72 -23.93 -41.35
C SER A 152 30.57 -23.80 -40.35
N THR A 153 30.81 -23.21 -39.17
CA THR A 153 29.77 -22.99 -38.14
C THR A 153 29.19 -21.58 -38.17
N PHE A 154 29.71 -20.71 -39.04
CA PHE A 154 29.30 -19.32 -39.04
C PHE A 154 27.86 -19.20 -39.56
N PRO A 155 26.94 -18.63 -38.77
CA PRO A 155 25.58 -18.41 -39.24
C PRO A 155 25.49 -17.30 -40.29
N VAL A 156 26.57 -16.51 -40.46
CA VAL A 156 26.61 -15.21 -41.14
C VAL A 156 28.02 -14.88 -41.67
N ASP A 157 28.10 -14.16 -42.79
CA ASP A 157 29.37 -13.74 -43.40
C ASP A 157 29.96 -12.49 -42.72
N TRP A 158 30.29 -12.58 -41.42
CA TRP A 158 30.90 -11.48 -40.66
C TRP A 158 32.42 -11.56 -40.69
N THR A 159 33.07 -10.40 -40.81
CA THR A 159 34.54 -10.29 -40.85
C THR A 159 35.13 -9.87 -39.51
N ILE A 160 34.37 -9.08 -38.75
CA ILE A 160 34.68 -8.58 -37.43
C ILE A 160 33.49 -8.90 -36.54
N GLY A 161 33.74 -9.16 -35.26
CA GLY A 161 32.69 -9.28 -34.25
C GLY A 161 33.17 -8.88 -32.87
N TYR A 162 32.24 -8.64 -31.96
CA TYR A 162 32.49 -8.18 -30.60
C TYR A 162 31.84 -9.13 -29.58
N GLU A 163 32.58 -9.56 -28.58
CA GLU A 163 32.07 -10.39 -27.48
C GLU A 163 32.08 -9.57 -26.19
N LEU A 164 31.07 -9.78 -25.33
CA LEU A 164 31.00 -9.11 -24.03
C LEU A 164 31.99 -9.73 -23.04
N GLY A 165 32.59 -8.87 -22.24
CA GLY A 165 33.60 -9.23 -21.26
C GLY A 165 35.02 -9.26 -21.83
N VAL A 166 35.99 -9.19 -20.93
CA VAL A 166 37.42 -9.31 -21.26
C VAL A 166 38.05 -10.39 -20.39
N ASP A 167 39.06 -11.07 -20.95
CA ASP A 167 39.85 -12.04 -20.19
C ASP A 167 40.57 -11.26 -19.07
N GLY A 168 40.18 -11.52 -17.83
CA GLY A 168 40.83 -10.97 -16.65
C GLY A 168 42.24 -11.53 -16.47
N ASN A 169 42.99 -10.99 -15.51
CA ASN A 169 44.27 -11.57 -15.10
C ASN A 169 44.01 -12.90 -14.37
N ALA A 170 43.77 -13.96 -15.14
CA ALA A 170 43.68 -15.31 -14.61
C ALA A 170 44.98 -15.62 -13.85
N THR A 171 44.88 -15.79 -12.53
CA THR A 171 46.03 -16.17 -11.71
C THR A 171 46.53 -17.57 -12.03
N THR A 172 45.71 -18.37 -12.72
CA THR A 172 46.03 -19.72 -13.20
C THR A 172 45.44 -19.97 -14.60
N PRO A 173 46.12 -20.74 -15.47
CA PRO A 173 45.62 -21.08 -16.82
C PRO A 173 44.24 -21.77 -16.86
N ASP A 174 43.81 -22.34 -15.74
CA ASP A 174 42.57 -23.11 -15.61
C ASP A 174 41.36 -22.27 -15.12
N ASP A 175 41.50 -20.95 -14.97
CA ASP A 175 40.47 -20.09 -14.34
C ASP A 175 40.28 -18.76 -15.11
N PRO A 176 39.61 -18.78 -16.28
CA PRO A 176 39.36 -17.57 -17.06
C PRO A 176 38.29 -16.71 -16.38
N VAL A 177 38.72 -15.63 -15.73
CA VAL A 177 37.81 -14.61 -15.17
C VAL A 177 37.28 -13.75 -16.32
N TYR A 178 35.97 -13.75 -16.57
CA TYR A 178 35.36 -12.82 -17.54
C TYR A 178 34.90 -11.55 -16.81
N ASN A 179 35.78 -10.56 -16.75
CA ASN A 179 35.42 -9.27 -16.17
C ASN A 179 34.53 -8.49 -17.14
N MET A 180 33.51 -7.83 -16.61
CA MET A 180 32.71 -6.90 -17.38
C MET A 180 32.71 -5.55 -16.68
N PHE A 181 33.39 -4.58 -17.29
CA PHE A 181 33.84 -3.38 -16.59
C PHE A 181 34.90 -3.72 -15.53
N ASN A 182 35.57 -2.71 -14.99
CA ASN A 182 36.78 -2.93 -14.18
C ASN A 182 36.49 -3.52 -12.78
N ASP A 183 35.23 -3.52 -12.35
CA ASP A 183 34.80 -3.68 -10.96
C ASP A 183 33.50 -4.49 -10.81
N THR A 184 33.04 -5.14 -11.88
CA THR A 184 31.83 -5.98 -11.84
C THR A 184 31.85 -7.08 -12.90
N TYR A 185 30.82 -7.91 -12.88
CA TYR A 185 30.56 -8.96 -13.86
C TYR A 185 29.27 -8.66 -14.62
N LEU A 186 29.07 -9.31 -15.76
CA LEU A 186 27.79 -9.21 -16.49
C LEU A 186 26.70 -9.92 -15.70
N LEU A 187 26.94 -11.19 -15.38
CA LEU A 187 26.12 -12.02 -14.50
C LEU A 187 26.58 -11.86 -13.05
N TRP A 188 25.91 -12.47 -12.08
CA TRP A 188 26.34 -12.40 -10.68
C TRP A 188 27.74 -12.98 -10.44
N ASP A 189 28.14 -13.95 -11.26
CA ASP A 189 29.46 -14.59 -11.25
C ASP A 189 30.25 -14.31 -12.54
N ALA A 190 31.46 -14.86 -12.63
CA ALA A 190 32.34 -14.72 -13.79
C ALA A 190 31.92 -15.56 -15.01
N SER A 191 30.68 -16.07 -15.06
CA SER A 191 30.19 -16.85 -16.19
C SER A 191 30.07 -15.98 -17.44
N ARG A 192 30.44 -16.55 -18.59
CA ARG A 192 30.22 -15.96 -19.91
C ARG A 192 28.76 -16.16 -20.32
N VAL A 193 28.18 -15.10 -20.89
CA VAL A 193 26.85 -15.16 -21.49
C VAL A 193 26.87 -16.00 -22.76
N SER A 194 25.98 -16.97 -22.84
CA SER A 194 25.91 -17.92 -23.97
C SER A 194 24.56 -17.90 -24.71
N CYS A 195 23.55 -17.23 -24.14
CA CYS A 195 22.23 -16.98 -24.70
C CYS A 195 22.22 -15.68 -25.56
N CYS A 196 21.22 -15.31 -26.37
CA CYS A 196 19.84 -15.82 -26.43
C CYS A 196 19.19 -15.91 -27.82
N THR A 197 19.89 -15.79 -28.94
CA THR A 197 19.20 -15.93 -30.24
C THR A 197 19.03 -17.40 -30.61
N ASN A 198 17.79 -17.90 -30.64
CA ASN A 198 17.48 -19.14 -31.35
C ASN A 198 16.86 -18.78 -32.71
N GLY A 199 17.66 -18.93 -33.77
CA GLY A 199 17.21 -18.61 -35.11
C GLY A 199 18.26 -18.98 -36.12
N THR A 200 18.02 -20.07 -36.83
CA THR A 200 18.68 -20.33 -38.12
C THR A 200 18.71 -19.05 -38.96
N ASN A 201 19.91 -18.58 -39.29
CA ASN A 201 20.24 -17.65 -40.38
C ASN A 201 19.75 -16.18 -40.32
N ASP A 202 19.08 -15.70 -39.27
CA ASP A 202 18.67 -14.29 -39.20
C ASP A 202 19.78 -13.42 -38.57
N ALA A 203 20.76 -13.02 -39.38
CA ALA A 203 21.87 -12.11 -39.08
C ALA A 203 21.47 -10.71 -38.57
N GLU A 204 20.18 -10.44 -38.42
CA GLU A 204 19.58 -9.11 -38.23
C GLU A 204 18.75 -8.99 -36.95
N ARG A 205 18.69 -10.02 -36.09
CA ARG A 205 17.97 -9.88 -34.82
C ARG A 205 18.82 -9.20 -33.77
N ALA A 206 18.22 -8.23 -33.09
CA ALA A 206 18.80 -7.60 -31.93
C ALA A 206 18.67 -8.52 -30.70
N SER A 207 19.57 -8.35 -29.74
CA SER A 207 19.57 -9.03 -28.45
C SER A 207 19.78 -8.00 -27.35
N ALA A 208 19.14 -8.25 -26.21
CA ALA A 208 19.24 -7.40 -25.03
C ALA A 208 19.62 -8.20 -23.79
N PHE A 209 20.57 -7.66 -23.04
CA PHE A 209 21.09 -8.25 -21.81
C PHE A 209 20.97 -7.26 -20.66
N GLY A 210 20.56 -7.74 -19.50
CA GLY A 210 20.29 -6.84 -18.38
C GLY A 210 20.32 -7.51 -17.02
N TYR A 211 21.26 -7.06 -16.19
CA TYR A 211 21.54 -7.68 -14.90
C TYR A 211 22.02 -6.67 -13.86
N TRP A 212 21.63 -6.92 -12.62
CA TRP A 212 22.09 -6.22 -11.43
C TRP A 212 23.13 -7.08 -10.72
N THR A 213 24.32 -6.54 -10.50
CA THR A 213 25.44 -7.29 -9.91
C THR A 213 26.19 -6.45 -8.88
N PRO A 214 26.81 -7.06 -7.86
CA PRO A 214 27.58 -6.33 -6.87
C PRO A 214 28.73 -5.55 -7.50
N TYR A 215 29.09 -4.48 -6.81
CA TYR A 215 30.32 -3.76 -7.05
C TYR A 215 31.46 -4.38 -6.23
N TYR A 216 32.59 -4.69 -6.87
CA TYR A 216 33.76 -5.28 -6.23
C TYR A 216 34.92 -4.27 -6.21
N THR A 217 35.35 -3.83 -5.02
CA THR A 217 36.36 -2.77 -4.84
C THR A 217 37.81 -3.22 -5.01
N ASP A 218 38.09 -4.51 -4.83
CA ASP A 218 39.44 -5.08 -4.83
C ASP A 218 39.56 -6.18 -5.88
N ASP A 219 40.81 -6.45 -6.30
CA ASP A 219 41.21 -7.45 -7.31
C ASP A 219 40.23 -8.61 -7.30
N ILE A 220 39.52 -8.76 -8.44
CA ILE A 220 38.43 -9.71 -8.69
C ILE A 220 39.00 -11.13 -8.60
N SER A 221 39.37 -11.53 -7.40
CA SER A 221 39.65 -12.89 -7.04
C SER A 221 38.29 -13.52 -6.81
N LEU A 222 38.05 -14.68 -7.41
CA LEU A 222 36.82 -15.49 -7.29
C LEU A 222 36.44 -15.90 -5.84
N ASP A 223 37.05 -15.30 -4.84
CA ASP A 223 36.50 -15.24 -3.49
C ASP A 223 35.36 -14.23 -3.52
N LEU A 224 34.13 -14.72 -3.64
CA LEU A 224 32.88 -14.03 -3.28
C LEU A 224 32.83 -13.62 -1.78
N LYS A 225 33.99 -13.43 -1.15
CA LYS A 225 34.20 -12.81 0.15
C LYS A 225 33.82 -11.36 0.01
N LEU A 226 32.53 -11.10 0.16
CA LEU A 226 32.06 -9.73 0.33
C LEU A 226 32.58 -9.28 1.69
N ASN A 227 33.40 -8.23 1.67
CA ASN A 227 33.91 -7.62 2.88
C ASN A 227 32.71 -7.20 3.75
N PRO A 228 32.54 -7.69 4.98
CA PRO A 228 31.42 -7.30 5.83
C PRO A 228 31.33 -5.78 6.03
N ASN A 229 32.47 -5.08 5.94
CA ASN A 229 32.55 -3.62 6.04
C ASN A 229 32.09 -2.87 4.78
N SER A 230 31.77 -3.55 3.67
CA SER A 230 31.27 -2.92 2.45
C SER A 230 29.76 -2.77 2.43
N TYR A 231 29.03 -3.22 3.46
CA TYR A 231 27.57 -3.09 3.53
C TYR A 231 27.12 -1.73 4.06
N PRO A 232 26.02 -1.14 3.52
CA PRO A 232 25.28 -1.57 2.32
C PRO A 232 26.15 -1.56 1.06
N MET A 233 26.22 -2.71 0.35
CA MET A 233 27.07 -2.81 -0.83
C MET A 233 26.42 -2.11 -2.01
N ASN A 234 27.23 -1.33 -2.72
CA ASN A 234 26.80 -0.79 -3.99
C ASN A 234 26.69 -1.91 -5.03
N PHE A 235 25.89 -1.68 -6.05
CA PHE A 235 25.73 -2.62 -7.16
C PHE A 235 25.57 -1.86 -8.47
N THR A 236 25.86 -2.54 -9.56
CA THR A 236 25.80 -2.00 -10.91
C THR A 236 24.63 -2.62 -11.66
N THR A 237 23.66 -1.79 -12.05
CA THR A 237 22.61 -2.17 -12.99
C THR A 237 23.10 -1.91 -14.41
N LYS A 238 22.90 -2.88 -15.31
CA LYS A 238 23.45 -2.86 -16.67
C LYS A 238 22.36 -3.17 -17.68
N TRP A 239 22.42 -2.51 -18.83
CA TRP A 239 21.59 -2.76 -19.99
C TRP A 239 22.44 -2.70 -21.25
N ILE A 240 22.36 -3.73 -22.08
CA ILE A 240 23.14 -3.85 -23.32
C ILE A 240 22.18 -4.25 -24.43
N TYR A 241 22.28 -3.58 -25.57
CA TYR A 241 21.42 -3.81 -26.73
C TYR A 241 22.22 -3.74 -28.02
N GLY A 242 22.08 -4.75 -28.88
CA GLY A 242 22.76 -4.76 -30.18
C GLY A 242 22.45 -6.01 -31.01
N HIS A 243 22.89 -6.01 -32.26
CA HIS A 243 22.70 -7.14 -33.18
C HIS A 243 23.74 -8.21 -32.93
N ALA A 244 23.30 -9.44 -32.65
CA ALA A 244 24.19 -10.52 -32.27
C ALA A 244 23.70 -11.87 -32.78
N ALA A 245 24.60 -12.84 -32.81
CA ALA A 245 24.33 -14.21 -33.17
C ALA A 245 25.16 -15.18 -32.32
N SER A 246 24.59 -16.35 -32.04
CA SER A 246 25.23 -17.49 -31.41
C SER A 246 25.80 -18.46 -32.46
N GLY A 247 26.61 -19.44 -32.04
CA GLY A 247 27.09 -20.52 -32.91
C GLY A 247 28.49 -20.32 -33.51
N PHE A 248 29.18 -19.23 -33.16
CA PHE A 248 30.57 -19.05 -33.57
C PHE A 248 31.49 -19.98 -32.77
N ARG A 249 32.31 -20.79 -33.45
CA ARG A 249 33.22 -21.74 -32.80
C ARG A 249 34.67 -21.51 -33.20
N GLU A 250 35.54 -21.46 -32.20
CA GLU A 250 36.99 -21.47 -32.41
C GLU A 250 37.47 -22.87 -32.81
N ASN A 251 38.53 -22.94 -33.63
CA ASN A 251 39.10 -24.22 -34.06
C ASN A 251 39.64 -25.01 -32.86
N GLY A 252 39.13 -26.22 -32.65
CA GLY A 252 39.52 -27.08 -31.53
C GLY A 252 38.74 -26.82 -30.24
N SER A 253 37.78 -25.89 -30.25
CA SER A 253 36.82 -25.69 -29.16
C SER A 253 35.47 -26.30 -29.53
N GLU A 254 34.81 -26.96 -28.56
CA GLU A 254 33.42 -27.39 -28.70
C GLU A 254 32.43 -26.29 -28.28
N THR A 255 32.93 -25.22 -27.66
CA THR A 255 32.11 -24.15 -27.09
C THR A 255 31.69 -23.15 -28.15
N GLU A 256 30.40 -22.82 -28.17
CA GLU A 256 29.83 -21.77 -28.99
C GLU A 256 29.97 -20.42 -28.30
N ARG A 257 30.27 -19.39 -29.10
CA ARG A 257 30.40 -18.02 -28.65
C ARG A 257 29.25 -17.18 -29.18
N PHE A 258 28.82 -16.24 -28.34
CA PHE A 258 27.84 -15.23 -28.66
C PHE A 258 28.56 -13.94 -29.08
N ILE A 259 28.31 -13.49 -30.31
CA ILE A 259 29.08 -12.39 -30.91
C ILE A 259 28.12 -11.34 -31.46
N PHE A 260 28.41 -10.07 -31.15
CA PHE A 260 27.77 -8.90 -31.72
C PHE A 260 28.43 -8.50 -33.05
N ARG A 261 27.61 -8.09 -34.01
CA ARG A 261 28.05 -7.61 -35.33
C ARG A 261 28.76 -6.27 -35.23
N ASP A 262 28.12 -5.34 -34.54
CA ASP A 262 28.58 -3.98 -34.30
C ASP A 262 28.81 -3.78 -32.80
N VAL A 263 29.51 -2.72 -32.41
CA VAL A 263 29.66 -2.37 -30.99
C VAL A 263 28.26 -2.18 -30.39
N PRO A 264 27.85 -3.00 -29.40
CA PRO A 264 26.53 -2.87 -28.81
C PRO A 264 26.39 -1.55 -28.05
N SER A 265 25.18 -1.02 -28.02
CA SER A 265 24.86 0.10 -27.15
C SER A 265 24.75 -0.43 -25.72
N ALA A 266 25.33 0.27 -24.76
CA ALA A 266 25.27 -0.10 -23.36
C ALA A 266 24.95 1.11 -22.50
N GLN A 267 24.29 0.87 -21.37
CA GLN A 267 24.13 1.80 -20.28
C GLN A 267 24.34 1.03 -18.97
N ALA A 268 25.07 1.62 -18.04
CA ALA A 268 25.24 1.09 -16.71
C ALA A 268 25.12 2.22 -15.68
N LEU A 269 24.60 1.89 -14.50
CA LEU A 269 24.51 2.80 -13.36
C LEU A 269 25.09 2.14 -12.12
N HIS A 270 25.86 2.91 -11.37
CA HIS A 270 26.33 2.57 -10.04
C HIS A 270 25.30 3.04 -9.01
N CYS A 271 24.70 2.10 -8.27
CA CYS A 271 23.58 2.36 -7.38
C CYS A 271 23.94 2.03 -5.92
N ALA A 272 23.63 2.97 -5.03
CA ALA A 272 23.71 2.80 -3.59
C ALA A 272 22.32 2.47 -3.01
N PRO A 273 22.14 1.31 -2.38
CA PRO A 273 20.87 0.96 -1.74
C PRO A 273 20.74 1.64 -0.39
N ILE A 274 19.56 2.22 -0.14
CA ILE A 274 19.23 2.90 1.10
C ILE A 274 17.91 2.34 1.62
N ILE A 275 17.92 1.87 2.86
CA ILE A 275 16.71 1.53 3.61
C ILE A 275 16.49 2.63 4.63
N GLU A 276 15.28 3.17 4.64
CA GLU A 276 14.89 4.28 5.51
C GLU A 276 13.55 4.03 6.19
N THR A 277 13.41 4.67 7.35
CA THR A 277 12.25 4.59 8.22
C THR A 277 11.64 5.97 8.43
N ALA A 278 10.33 6.00 8.63
CA ALA A 278 9.62 7.20 9.02
C ALA A 278 8.38 6.82 9.84
N SER A 279 7.79 7.78 10.53
CA SER A 279 6.45 7.73 11.09
C SER A 279 5.42 8.10 10.02
N ALA A 280 4.33 7.36 9.93
CA ALA A 280 3.28 7.61 8.95
C ALA A 280 1.89 7.53 9.60
N ASN A 281 0.97 8.38 9.14
CA ASN A 281 -0.45 8.18 9.35
C ASN A 281 -1.02 7.45 8.13
N VAL A 282 -1.58 6.27 8.33
CA VAL A 282 -2.08 5.39 7.27
C VAL A 282 -3.57 5.11 7.48
N VAL A 283 -4.31 5.06 6.38
CA VAL A 283 -5.71 4.63 6.33
C VAL A 283 -5.77 3.34 5.54
N VAL A 284 -6.25 2.28 6.17
CA VAL A 284 -6.34 0.93 5.57
C VAL A 284 -7.77 0.41 5.57
N ASN A 285 -8.08 -0.45 4.61
CA ASN A 285 -9.30 -1.26 4.66
C ASN A 285 -9.22 -2.25 5.83
N GLU A 286 -10.29 -2.34 6.63
CA GLU A 286 -10.31 -3.18 7.84
C GLU A 286 -10.09 -4.68 7.55
N GLN A 287 -10.63 -5.19 6.44
CA GLN A 287 -10.61 -6.62 6.13
C GLN A 287 -9.38 -7.03 5.32
N THR A 288 -9.02 -6.25 4.31
CA THR A 288 -7.93 -6.60 3.38
C THR A 288 -6.57 -6.07 3.84
N GLY A 289 -6.54 -5.03 4.67
CA GLY A 289 -5.33 -4.29 5.01
C GLY A 289 -4.77 -3.46 3.85
N GLU A 290 -5.52 -3.33 2.74
CA GLU A 290 -5.13 -2.49 1.61
C GLU A 290 -5.08 -1.02 2.04
N VAL A 291 -4.02 -0.32 1.64
CA VAL A 291 -3.82 1.09 1.97
C VAL A 291 -4.68 1.95 1.05
N GLN A 292 -5.57 2.75 1.64
CA GLN A 292 -6.41 3.69 0.90
C GLN A 292 -5.75 5.07 0.75
N SER A 293 -5.02 5.50 1.78
CA SER A 293 -4.22 6.72 1.76
C SER A 293 -3.20 6.71 2.89
N TYR A 294 -2.13 7.48 2.74
CA TYR A 294 -1.14 7.67 3.80
C TYR A 294 -0.51 9.06 3.74
N SER A 295 0.14 9.44 4.83
CA SER A 295 0.99 10.63 4.91
C SER A 295 2.18 10.34 5.82
N ILE A 296 3.38 10.65 5.33
CA ILE A 296 4.62 10.58 6.13
C ILE A 296 4.68 11.84 7.01
N LEU A 297 4.94 11.65 8.31
CA LEU A 297 4.79 12.69 9.33
C LEU A 297 6.11 13.41 9.65
N ASP A 298 7.23 12.73 9.43
CA ASP A 298 8.60 13.12 9.75
C ASP A 298 9.54 12.91 8.55
N GLU A 299 10.74 13.46 8.63
CA GLU A 299 11.75 13.29 7.59
C GLU A 299 12.30 11.86 7.63
N PRO A 300 12.32 11.10 6.51
CA PRO A 300 12.84 9.75 6.49
C PRO A 300 14.31 9.68 6.93
N THR A 301 14.63 8.74 7.81
CA THR A 301 15.99 8.50 8.32
C THR A 301 16.49 7.14 7.88
N SER A 302 17.79 7.02 7.57
CA SER A 302 18.38 5.72 7.25
C SER A 302 18.32 4.77 8.45
N SER A 303 18.06 3.49 8.18
CA SER A 303 17.95 2.45 9.21
C SER A 303 19.25 1.66 9.33
N ASP A 304 20.07 1.99 10.32
CA ASP A 304 21.32 1.27 10.61
C ASP A 304 21.09 -0.21 10.93
N ASP A 305 19.97 -0.55 11.58
CA ASP A 305 19.62 -1.94 11.93
C ASP A 305 19.47 -2.85 10.70
N ALA A 306 19.19 -2.29 9.52
CA ALA A 306 19.05 -3.03 8.27
C ALA A 306 20.38 -3.64 7.80
N TRP A 307 21.51 -3.07 8.22
CA TRP A 307 22.84 -3.38 7.70
C TRP A 307 23.82 -3.82 8.79
N ARG A 308 23.41 -3.82 10.06
CA ARG A 308 24.32 -4.03 11.20
C ARG A 308 25.02 -5.40 11.20
N ASP A 309 24.28 -6.48 10.97
CA ASP A 309 24.79 -7.84 11.07
C ASP A 309 24.93 -8.45 9.66
N VAL A 310 26.18 -8.67 9.24
CA VAL A 310 26.52 -9.28 7.95
C VAL A 310 27.06 -10.68 8.20
N TYR A 311 26.16 -11.69 8.16
CA TYR A 311 26.50 -13.11 8.31
C TYR A 311 27.42 -13.44 9.50
N LEU A 312 27.20 -12.79 10.64
CA LEU A 312 28.05 -13.00 11.83
C LEU A 312 27.84 -14.43 12.34
N MET A 313 28.91 -15.22 12.31
CA MET A 313 28.90 -16.60 12.76
C MET A 313 29.19 -16.66 14.25
N HIS A 314 28.42 -17.49 14.96
CA HIS A 314 28.55 -17.68 16.40
C HIS A 314 29.01 -19.11 16.68
N GLN A 315 30.01 -19.23 17.54
CA GLN A 315 30.58 -20.52 17.94
C GLN A 315 29.50 -21.44 18.54
N ALA A 316 29.49 -22.71 18.13
CA ALA A 316 28.61 -23.71 18.72
C ALA A 316 28.98 -23.95 20.19
N ALA A 317 27.97 -24.15 21.05
CA ALA A 317 28.17 -24.41 22.48
C ALA A 317 28.87 -25.75 22.77
N SER A 318 28.98 -26.65 21.79
CA SER A 318 29.66 -27.95 21.90
C SER A 318 30.67 -28.09 20.76
N GLY A 319 31.97 -28.00 21.02
CA GLY A 319 33.03 -28.08 20.00
C GLY A 319 33.23 -29.47 19.39
N GLY A 320 32.27 -29.94 18.59
CA GLY A 320 32.32 -31.19 17.85
C GLY A 320 32.86 -30.99 16.42
N ALA A 321 33.21 -32.08 15.74
CA ALA A 321 33.78 -32.04 14.40
C ALA A 321 32.75 -31.77 13.26
N HIS A 322 31.48 -31.57 13.61
CA HIS A 322 30.35 -31.25 12.73
C HIS A 322 29.48 -30.21 13.43
N ASP A 323 29.93 -28.96 13.45
CA ASP A 323 29.26 -27.92 14.22
C ASP A 323 28.27 -27.18 13.33
N ILE A 324 26.98 -27.37 13.59
CA ILE A 324 25.94 -26.45 13.12
C ILE A 324 26.20 -25.12 13.82
N LEU A 325 26.62 -24.09 13.08
CA LEU A 325 26.82 -22.76 13.64
C LEU A 325 25.55 -21.94 13.54
N SER A 326 25.39 -21.07 14.52
CA SER A 326 24.34 -20.06 14.51
C SER A 326 24.86 -18.83 13.76
N VAL A 327 24.06 -18.26 12.87
CA VAL A 327 24.46 -17.12 12.04
C VAL A 327 23.42 -16.01 12.20
N THR A 328 23.85 -14.79 12.51
CA THR A 328 22.96 -13.62 12.56
C THR A 328 23.09 -12.78 11.30
N VAL A 329 21.95 -12.38 10.75
CA VAL A 329 21.90 -11.55 9.53
C VAL A 329 20.81 -10.48 9.66
N SER A 330 21.17 -9.24 9.37
CA SER A 330 20.23 -8.13 9.28
C SER A 330 19.38 -8.21 8.01
N TYR A 331 18.18 -7.65 8.05
CA TYR A 331 17.18 -7.83 7.01
C TYR A 331 17.51 -7.14 5.69
N GLY A 332 18.27 -6.02 5.72
CA GLY A 332 18.74 -5.34 4.51
C GLY A 332 19.79 -6.15 3.78
N VAL A 333 20.72 -6.76 4.53
CA VAL A 333 21.72 -7.71 3.99
C VAL A 333 21.03 -8.89 3.32
N LEU A 334 20.09 -9.54 4.01
CA LEU A 334 19.31 -10.66 3.44
C LEU A 334 18.57 -10.28 2.17
N PHE A 335 17.91 -9.12 2.17
CA PHE A 335 17.17 -8.64 1.02
C PHE A 335 18.07 -8.39 -0.19
N LEU A 336 19.14 -7.61 -0.01
CA LEU A 336 20.02 -7.19 -1.10
C LEU A 336 20.73 -8.40 -1.73
N ASP A 337 21.23 -9.30 -0.89
CA ASP A 337 21.90 -10.52 -1.33
C ASP A 337 20.96 -11.48 -2.06
N ALA A 338 19.74 -11.66 -1.54
CA ALA A 338 18.73 -12.49 -2.18
C ALA A 338 18.27 -11.88 -3.51
N LEU A 339 18.13 -10.55 -3.59
CA LEU A 339 17.71 -9.85 -4.80
C LEU A 339 18.73 -10.04 -5.92
N LEU A 340 19.99 -9.75 -5.63
CA LEU A 340 21.03 -9.73 -6.65
C LEU A 340 21.53 -11.14 -7.03
N GLY A 341 21.53 -12.08 -6.08
CA GLY A 341 21.95 -13.47 -6.32
C GLY A 341 20.89 -14.34 -7.00
N ALA A 342 19.64 -13.89 -7.12
CA ALA A 342 18.52 -14.73 -7.55
C ALA A 342 18.71 -15.37 -8.94
N SER A 343 19.31 -14.62 -9.89
CA SER A 343 19.42 -15.00 -11.31
C SER A 343 20.27 -16.25 -11.56
N ILE A 344 21.14 -16.60 -10.61
CA ILE A 344 22.05 -17.75 -10.67
C ILE A 344 21.70 -18.83 -9.64
N HIS A 345 20.42 -18.92 -9.22
CA HIS A 345 19.93 -19.84 -8.19
C HIS A 345 20.50 -21.27 -8.28
N ASN A 346 20.61 -21.85 -9.47
CA ASN A 346 21.15 -23.20 -9.66
C ASN A 346 22.68 -23.27 -9.57
N ASN A 347 23.40 -22.22 -10.00
CA ASN A 347 24.86 -22.13 -9.94
C ASN A 347 25.37 -21.78 -8.54
N MET A 348 24.57 -21.01 -7.81
CA MET A 348 24.72 -20.70 -6.38
C MET A 348 25.05 -21.95 -5.55
N PHE A 349 24.43 -23.10 -5.84
CA PHE A 349 24.69 -24.36 -5.12
C PHE A 349 25.77 -25.27 -5.75
N ARG A 350 26.27 -24.94 -6.95
CA ARG A 350 27.35 -25.68 -7.64
C ARG A 350 28.74 -25.30 -7.18
N LEU A 351 28.88 -24.13 -6.53
CA LEU A 351 30.16 -23.62 -6.01
C LEU A 351 30.71 -24.44 -4.81
N ASN A 352 30.00 -25.50 -4.39
CA ASN A 352 30.43 -26.50 -3.41
C ASN A 352 31.42 -27.56 -3.95
N GLY A 353 31.78 -27.55 -5.23
CA GLY A 353 32.74 -28.51 -5.78
C GLY A 353 33.38 -28.03 -7.08
N ASN A 354 34.71 -27.93 -7.09
CA ASN A 354 35.58 -27.56 -8.22
C ASN A 354 35.19 -26.29 -9.01
N ARG A 355 35.91 -25.22 -8.70
CA ARG A 355 35.94 -23.88 -9.32
C ARG A 355 36.03 -23.82 -10.86
N ALA A 356 36.33 -24.91 -11.55
CA ALA A 356 36.74 -24.89 -12.96
C ALA A 356 35.65 -25.29 -13.98
N ASP A 357 34.46 -25.71 -13.55
CA ASP A 357 33.57 -26.46 -14.44
C ASP A 357 32.47 -25.64 -15.16
N ASN A 358 32.30 -24.34 -14.90
CA ASN A 358 31.27 -23.55 -15.60
C ASN A 358 31.82 -22.20 -16.05
N VAL A 359 32.40 -22.18 -17.25
CA VAL A 359 32.79 -20.93 -17.95
C VAL A 359 31.57 -20.26 -18.58
N ASP A 360 30.49 -21.01 -18.81
CA ASP A 360 29.28 -20.53 -19.48
C ASP A 360 28.09 -20.45 -18.54
N GLU A 361 27.22 -19.50 -18.82
CA GLU A 361 25.92 -19.32 -18.19
C GLU A 361 25.10 -20.63 -18.16
N ALA A 362 24.50 -20.92 -17.01
CA ALA A 362 23.62 -22.06 -16.87
C ALA A 362 22.23 -21.81 -17.48
N LEU A 363 22.10 -22.07 -18.78
CA LEU A 363 20.84 -21.92 -19.54
C LEU A 363 19.68 -22.76 -19.00
N SER A 364 19.95 -23.80 -18.21
CA SER A 364 18.93 -24.61 -17.55
C SER A 364 18.27 -23.93 -16.34
N ASP A 365 18.86 -22.87 -15.80
CA ASP A 365 18.25 -22.11 -14.70
C ASP A 365 17.23 -21.13 -15.25
N VAL A 366 15.95 -21.38 -15.02
CA VAL A 366 14.84 -20.53 -15.49
C VAL A 366 13.99 -20.02 -14.32
N THR A 367 14.59 -19.95 -13.13
CA THR A 367 13.84 -19.72 -11.90
C THR A 367 13.60 -18.22 -11.70
N PHE A 368 14.66 -17.44 -11.51
CA PHE A 368 14.58 -15.99 -11.25
C PHE A 368 15.31 -15.17 -12.31
N ASN A 369 15.21 -15.61 -13.56
CA ASN A 369 15.65 -14.90 -14.75
C ASN A 369 14.58 -15.03 -15.85
N PHE A 370 14.65 -14.15 -16.83
CA PHE A 370 13.77 -14.11 -17.98
C PHE A 370 14.59 -14.24 -19.25
N ARG A 371 14.52 -15.42 -19.87
CA ARG A 371 15.16 -15.69 -21.16
C ARG A 371 14.11 -15.92 -22.23
N ASP A 372 14.10 -15.06 -23.24
CA ASP A 372 13.22 -15.18 -24.40
C ASP A 372 14.06 -15.29 -25.66
N THR A 373 14.18 -16.50 -26.19
CA THR A 373 15.03 -16.74 -27.35
C THR A 373 14.45 -16.22 -28.67
N ASP A 374 13.13 -16.01 -28.71
CA ASP A 374 12.46 -15.47 -29.89
C ASP A 374 12.67 -13.97 -30.01
N GLN A 375 12.73 -13.28 -28.87
CA GLN A 375 12.99 -11.83 -28.76
C GLN A 375 14.46 -11.48 -28.48
N GLY A 376 15.32 -12.47 -28.24
CA GLY A 376 16.73 -12.26 -27.92
C GLY A 376 16.96 -11.59 -26.56
N LEU A 377 16.12 -11.87 -25.56
CA LEU A 377 16.20 -11.26 -24.23
C LEU A 377 16.86 -12.22 -23.23
N ASP A 378 17.78 -11.69 -22.44
CA ASP A 378 18.46 -12.40 -21.35
C ASP A 378 18.60 -11.48 -20.12
N LEU A 379 17.63 -11.55 -19.22
CA LEU A 379 17.43 -10.54 -18.18
C LEU A 379 17.24 -11.19 -16.81
N ASP A 380 17.66 -10.52 -15.73
CA ASP A 380 17.13 -10.81 -14.40
C ASP A 380 15.71 -10.24 -14.22
N LEU A 381 15.01 -10.63 -13.14
CA LEU A 381 13.64 -10.17 -12.89
C LEU A 381 13.54 -8.65 -12.72
N MET A 382 14.58 -8.03 -12.16
CA MET A 382 14.63 -6.59 -11.92
C MET A 382 14.69 -5.83 -13.25
N THR A 383 15.60 -6.24 -14.13
CA THR A 383 15.81 -5.61 -15.43
C THR A 383 14.69 -5.94 -16.40
N TYR A 384 14.11 -7.14 -16.32
CA TYR A 384 12.86 -7.45 -17.05
C TYR A 384 11.70 -6.55 -16.59
N SER A 385 11.59 -6.27 -15.29
CA SER A 385 10.58 -5.33 -14.76
C SER A 385 10.80 -3.91 -15.29
N MET A 386 12.05 -3.45 -15.33
CA MET A 386 12.41 -2.15 -15.92
C MET A 386 12.06 -2.10 -17.42
N TYR A 387 12.43 -3.13 -18.17
CA TYR A 387 12.13 -3.25 -19.60
C TYR A 387 10.63 -3.25 -19.87
N SER A 388 9.84 -3.97 -19.07
CA SER A 388 8.39 -3.98 -19.21
C SER A 388 7.75 -2.63 -18.86
N MET A 389 8.25 -1.94 -17.83
CA MET A 389 7.79 -0.58 -17.48
C MET A 389 8.18 0.46 -18.53
N ALA A 390 9.27 0.23 -19.26
CA ALA A 390 9.68 1.01 -20.42
C ALA A 390 8.90 0.63 -21.70
N GLU A 391 7.69 0.09 -21.56
CA GLU A 391 6.83 -0.35 -22.68
C GLU A 391 7.50 -1.37 -23.63
N LYS A 392 8.49 -2.11 -23.12
CA LYS A 392 9.31 -3.05 -23.91
C LYS A 392 10.10 -2.36 -25.04
N ASP A 393 10.44 -1.09 -24.86
CA ASP A 393 11.37 -0.38 -25.73
C ASP A 393 12.82 -0.61 -25.26
N PRO A 394 13.65 -1.34 -26.03
CA PRO A 394 15.02 -1.61 -25.63
C PRO A 394 15.92 -0.37 -25.68
N GLU A 395 15.55 0.68 -26.43
CA GLU A 395 16.35 1.90 -26.49
C GLU A 395 16.10 2.81 -25.27
N ALA A 396 14.93 2.72 -24.64
CA ALA A 396 14.57 3.55 -23.49
C ALA A 396 15.53 3.36 -22.29
N LEU A 397 15.99 2.13 -22.04
CA LEU A 397 16.92 1.81 -20.96
C LEU A 397 18.37 2.23 -21.25
N LEU A 398 18.69 2.68 -22.47
CA LEU A 398 19.97 3.32 -22.77
C LEU A 398 20.05 4.76 -22.25
N ASN A 399 18.94 5.34 -21.79
CA ASN A 399 18.95 6.64 -21.14
C ASN A 399 19.18 6.50 -19.63
N ALA A 400 20.31 7.03 -19.14
CA ALA A 400 20.68 6.96 -17.73
C ALA A 400 19.62 7.48 -16.74
N THR A 401 18.87 8.53 -17.08
CA THR A 401 17.83 9.08 -16.19
C THR A 401 16.61 8.17 -16.13
N ILE A 402 16.15 7.68 -17.28
CA ILE A 402 15.03 6.73 -17.36
C ILE A 402 15.40 5.44 -16.63
N MET A 403 16.61 4.92 -16.88
CA MET A 403 17.10 3.72 -16.22
C MET A 403 17.19 3.90 -14.69
N ALA A 404 17.63 5.05 -14.20
CA ALA A 404 17.72 5.35 -12.77
C ALA A 404 16.35 5.42 -12.10
N ASP A 405 15.39 6.11 -12.73
CA ASP A 405 14.01 6.22 -12.20
C ASP A 405 13.34 4.85 -12.14
N LEU A 406 13.48 4.04 -13.20
CA LEU A 406 12.94 2.70 -13.26
C LEU A 406 13.64 1.75 -12.27
N ALA A 407 14.96 1.84 -12.12
CA ALA A 407 15.71 1.04 -11.15
C ALA A 407 15.27 1.36 -9.71
N ASN A 408 15.14 2.65 -9.37
CA ASN A 408 14.68 3.06 -8.04
C ASN A 408 13.27 2.55 -7.75
N LYS A 409 12.34 2.67 -8.70
CA LYS A 409 10.98 2.14 -8.57
C LYS A 409 10.98 0.62 -8.41
N THR A 410 11.75 -0.09 -9.24
CA THR A 410 11.91 -1.55 -9.16
C THR A 410 12.42 -1.97 -7.78
N PHE A 411 13.51 -1.38 -7.30
CA PHE A 411 14.06 -1.72 -5.97
C PHE A 411 13.07 -1.44 -4.84
N SER A 412 12.40 -0.29 -4.88
CA SER A 412 11.38 0.08 -3.89
C SER A 412 10.25 -0.97 -3.83
N THR A 413 9.75 -1.39 -4.99
CA THR A 413 8.68 -2.40 -5.07
C THR A 413 9.16 -3.79 -4.66
N PHE A 414 10.34 -4.24 -5.09
CA PHE A 414 10.88 -5.53 -4.64
C PHE A 414 11.07 -5.57 -3.13
N PHE A 415 11.56 -4.48 -2.53
CA PHE A 415 11.70 -4.36 -1.09
C PHE A 415 10.35 -4.36 -0.37
N GLN A 416 9.35 -3.65 -0.92
CA GLN A 416 7.98 -3.63 -0.41
C GLN A 416 7.39 -5.05 -0.32
N HIS A 417 7.57 -5.86 -1.36
CA HIS A 417 7.14 -7.27 -1.37
C HIS A 417 7.94 -8.12 -0.38
N PHE A 418 9.26 -7.93 -0.29
CA PHE A 418 10.10 -8.61 0.68
C PHE A 418 9.61 -8.37 2.12
N VAL A 419 9.31 -7.12 2.48
CA VAL A 419 8.77 -6.73 3.80
C VAL A 419 7.44 -7.44 4.11
N SER A 420 6.61 -7.62 3.08
CA SER A 420 5.30 -8.27 3.22
C SER A 420 5.35 -9.80 3.34
N THR A 421 6.53 -10.40 3.14
CA THR A 421 6.70 -11.86 3.03
C THR A 421 6.66 -12.56 4.39
N ASN A 422 6.07 -13.77 4.40
CA ASN A 422 6.09 -14.70 5.53
C ASN A 422 5.64 -14.07 6.85
N ARG A 423 4.46 -13.44 6.81
CA ARG A 423 3.85 -12.80 7.95
C ARG A 423 3.23 -13.85 8.88
N SER A 424 3.97 -14.18 9.93
CA SER A 424 3.49 -15.07 11.00
C SER A 424 3.05 -14.25 12.22
N GLU A 425 2.34 -14.87 13.17
CA GLU A 425 2.06 -14.27 14.49
C GLU A 425 3.35 -13.92 15.27
N THR A 426 4.50 -14.41 14.83
CA THR A 426 5.83 -14.14 15.42
C THR A 426 6.62 -13.03 14.72
N GLY A 427 6.08 -12.41 13.67
CA GLY A 427 6.75 -11.35 12.89
C GLY A 427 7.06 -11.75 11.44
N SER A 428 7.95 -10.99 10.81
CA SER A 428 8.46 -11.19 9.45
C SER A 428 9.99 -11.01 9.41
N TRP A 429 10.57 -10.95 8.21
CA TRP A 429 12.00 -10.61 8.04
C TRP A 429 12.34 -9.22 8.55
N THR A 430 11.42 -8.27 8.45
CA THR A 430 11.63 -6.85 8.81
C THR A 430 10.85 -6.41 10.05
N TYR A 431 9.95 -7.26 10.55
CA TYR A 431 9.19 -7.02 11.78
C TYR A 431 9.51 -8.08 12.83
N GLN A 432 9.60 -7.68 14.09
CA GLN A 432 9.78 -8.56 15.25
C GLN A 432 8.68 -8.31 16.28
N ARG A 433 8.53 -9.19 17.28
CA ARG A 433 7.62 -8.88 18.39
C ARG A 433 8.24 -7.83 19.30
N ILE A 434 7.37 -7.06 19.97
CA ILE A 434 7.84 -6.07 20.95
C ILE A 434 8.59 -6.80 22.08
N ASN A 435 9.77 -6.29 22.42
CA ASN A 435 10.70 -6.86 23.40
C ASN A 435 11.33 -8.21 22.99
N ASP A 436 11.33 -8.56 21.69
CA ASP A 436 12.13 -9.68 21.23
C ASP A 436 13.62 -9.39 21.49
N THR A 437 14.31 -10.36 22.08
CA THR A 437 15.75 -10.33 22.30
C THR A 437 16.40 -11.53 21.62
N LEU A 438 17.66 -11.34 21.22
CA LEU A 438 18.47 -12.45 20.75
C LEU A 438 18.68 -13.46 21.90
N GLN A 439 18.80 -14.75 21.60
CA GLN A 439 18.99 -15.76 22.64
C GLN A 439 20.28 -15.50 23.44
N ASP A 440 20.18 -15.52 24.78
CA ASP A 440 21.28 -15.18 25.71
C ASP A 440 22.52 -16.11 25.59
N ASN A 441 22.42 -17.23 24.86
CA ASN A 441 23.43 -18.28 24.80
C ASN A 441 24.15 -18.37 23.44
N LEU A 442 24.16 -17.32 22.63
CA LEU A 442 25.02 -17.30 21.44
C LEU A 442 26.49 -17.34 21.86
N GLY A 443 27.26 -18.21 21.22
CA GLY A 443 28.69 -18.31 21.44
C GLY A 443 29.44 -17.07 20.96
N GLN A 444 30.77 -17.13 21.04
CA GLN A 444 31.61 -16.04 20.54
C GLN A 444 31.46 -15.84 19.04
N ILE A 445 31.54 -14.60 18.58
CA ILE A 445 31.55 -14.29 17.15
C ILE A 445 32.87 -14.80 16.56
N LEU A 446 32.78 -15.47 15.41
CA LEU A 446 33.91 -16.02 14.69
C LEU A 446 34.21 -15.16 13.45
N ASP A 447 35.49 -14.92 13.17
CA ASP A 447 35.97 -14.38 11.90
C ASP A 447 36.04 -15.51 10.84
N ASP A 448 36.24 -15.14 9.56
CA ASP A 448 36.24 -16.07 8.42
C ASP A 448 37.26 -17.22 8.53
N ASP A 449 38.35 -17.00 9.27
CA ASP A 449 39.38 -18.01 9.54
C ASP A 449 39.01 -18.96 10.69
N GLY A 450 37.81 -18.81 11.26
CA GLY A 450 37.32 -19.54 12.41
C GLY A 450 37.92 -19.06 13.74
N SER A 451 38.72 -17.99 13.74
CA SER A 451 39.22 -17.37 14.97
C SER A 451 38.14 -16.54 15.66
N VAL A 452 38.35 -16.25 16.94
CA VAL A 452 37.41 -15.45 17.72
C VAL A 452 37.56 -13.98 17.30
N SER A 453 36.47 -13.39 16.82
CA SER A 453 36.46 -12.02 16.32
C SER A 453 36.89 -11.02 17.39
N ALA A 454 37.61 -9.97 17.01
CA ALA A 454 37.96 -8.89 17.94
C ALA A 454 36.72 -8.08 18.40
N ASN A 455 35.65 -8.08 17.60
CA ASN A 455 34.40 -7.36 17.87
C ASN A 455 33.36 -8.28 18.50
N GLN A 456 33.59 -8.70 19.74
CA GLN A 456 32.70 -9.65 20.45
C GLN A 456 31.36 -9.05 20.93
N THR A 457 31.21 -7.73 20.99
CA THR A 457 30.04 -7.10 21.60
C THR A 457 29.20 -6.34 20.58
N VAL A 458 28.18 -7.01 20.03
CA VAL A 458 27.05 -6.34 19.39
C VAL A 458 25.96 -6.20 20.44
N SER A 459 25.79 -5.00 21.01
CA SER A 459 24.67 -4.72 21.91
C SER A 459 23.46 -4.33 21.07
N TYR A 460 22.40 -5.13 21.17
CA TYR A 460 21.13 -4.84 20.53
C TYR A 460 20.32 -3.89 21.40
N PRO A 461 19.88 -2.73 20.88
CA PRO A 461 19.02 -1.83 21.65
C PRO A 461 17.70 -2.54 21.96
N VAL A 462 17.26 -2.49 23.21
CA VAL A 462 15.89 -2.88 23.56
C VAL A 462 14.98 -1.78 23.03
N SER A 463 14.17 -2.11 22.03
CA SER A 463 13.22 -1.17 21.45
C SER A 463 12.25 -0.65 22.52
N GLN A 464 12.02 0.67 22.51
CA GLN A 464 11.06 1.35 23.39
C GLN A 464 9.78 1.69 22.64
N SER A 465 9.32 0.81 21.76
CA SER A 465 8.12 1.05 20.97
C SER A 465 6.88 1.12 21.87
N ASN A 466 5.93 2.00 21.51
CA ASN A 466 4.67 2.09 22.23
C ASN A 466 3.86 0.81 22.02
N HIS A 467 3.49 0.15 23.12
CA HIS A 467 2.66 -1.06 23.11
C HIS A 467 1.21 -0.84 22.69
N THR A 468 0.79 0.40 22.49
CA THR A 468 -0.57 0.75 22.10
C THR A 468 -0.58 1.70 20.92
N ALA A 469 -1.60 1.56 20.08
CA ALA A 469 -1.88 2.43 18.96
C ALA A 469 -3.28 3.01 19.11
N ASP A 470 -3.38 4.33 18.92
CA ASP A 470 -4.68 4.97 18.76
C ASP A 470 -5.17 4.75 17.33
N VAL A 471 -6.41 4.29 17.22
CA VAL A 471 -7.01 3.85 15.97
C VAL A 471 -8.37 4.52 15.81
N LEU A 472 -8.60 5.09 14.64
CA LEU A 472 -9.87 5.70 14.25
C LEU A 472 -10.56 4.81 13.23
N VAL A 473 -11.62 4.13 13.65
CA VAL A 473 -12.44 3.28 12.79
C VAL A 473 -13.57 4.11 12.21
N SER A 474 -13.67 4.17 10.88
CA SER A 474 -14.70 4.91 10.17
C SER A 474 -15.56 3.94 9.37
N THR A 475 -16.82 3.80 9.77
CA THR A 475 -17.80 2.93 9.12
C THR A 475 -18.81 3.75 8.31
N PRO A 476 -19.10 3.37 7.05
CA PRO A 476 -20.15 4.02 6.29
C PRO A 476 -21.52 3.60 6.83
N VAL A 477 -22.38 4.57 7.12
CA VAL A 477 -23.75 4.32 7.57
C VAL A 477 -24.75 5.19 6.81
N GLU A 478 -25.96 4.67 6.62
CA GLU A 478 -27.07 5.49 6.17
C GLU A 478 -27.62 6.32 7.31
N MET A 479 -27.46 7.63 7.22
CA MET A 479 -27.99 8.55 8.23
C MET A 479 -29.35 9.09 7.79
N LEU A 480 -30.32 9.03 8.70
CA LEU A 480 -31.58 9.77 8.57
C LEU A 480 -31.32 11.25 8.77
N ARG A 481 -31.36 12.03 7.68
CA ARG A 481 -31.22 13.48 7.73
C ARG A 481 -32.59 14.15 7.65
N MET A 482 -32.79 15.15 8.49
CA MET A 482 -34.02 15.94 8.48
C MET A 482 -33.96 16.97 7.35
N GLY A 483 -34.95 16.96 6.47
CA GLY A 483 -35.02 17.91 5.36
C GLY A 483 -35.21 19.34 5.88
N ARG A 484 -34.20 20.22 5.72
CA ARG A 484 -34.27 21.62 6.17
C ARG A 484 -35.53 22.32 5.65
N VAL A 485 -35.89 22.06 4.40
CA VAL A 485 -37.11 22.59 3.75
C VAL A 485 -38.38 22.02 4.39
N ALA A 486 -38.41 20.71 4.66
CA ALA A 486 -39.56 20.04 5.27
C ALA A 486 -39.83 20.50 6.71
N VAL A 487 -38.77 20.77 7.50
CA VAL A 487 -38.88 21.34 8.85
C VAL A 487 -39.51 22.73 8.81
N TRP A 488 -39.00 23.62 7.93
CA TRP A 488 -39.55 24.97 7.80
C TRP A 488 -41.01 24.98 7.31
N LEU A 489 -41.36 24.10 6.36
CA LEU A 489 -42.75 23.91 5.94
C LEU A 489 -43.64 23.48 7.10
N SER A 490 -43.19 22.52 7.91
CA SER A 490 -43.94 22.06 9.09
C SER A 490 -44.15 23.18 10.10
N VAL A 491 -43.12 23.99 10.39
CA VAL A 491 -43.22 25.11 11.33
C VAL A 491 -44.21 26.17 10.83
N VAL A 492 -44.18 26.50 9.54
CA VAL A 492 -45.11 27.49 8.94
C VAL A 492 -46.56 27.03 9.04
N VAL A 493 -46.84 25.76 8.73
CA VAL A 493 -48.19 25.19 8.87
C VAL A 493 -48.67 25.22 10.33
N LEU A 494 -47.78 24.93 11.28
CA LEU A 494 -48.09 24.93 12.71
C LEU A 494 -48.40 26.35 13.21
N ILE A 495 -47.59 27.35 12.82
CA ILE A 495 -47.85 28.76 13.14
C ILE A 495 -49.19 29.20 12.55
N TRP A 496 -49.47 28.84 11.29
CA TRP A 496 -50.74 29.16 10.65
C TRP A 496 -51.94 28.58 11.41
N LEU A 497 -51.86 27.32 11.83
CA LEU A 497 -52.91 26.67 12.63
C LEU A 497 -53.09 27.32 14.01
N ILE A 498 -52.01 27.76 14.67
CA ILE A 498 -52.12 28.48 15.95
C ILE A 498 -52.84 29.81 15.75
N VAL A 499 -52.49 30.57 14.70
CA VAL A 499 -53.12 31.86 14.41
C VAL A 499 -54.61 31.69 14.12
N THR A 500 -55.00 30.68 13.34
CA THR A 500 -56.43 30.44 13.05
C THR A 500 -57.21 30.04 14.30
N VAL A 501 -56.64 29.20 15.17
CA VAL A 501 -57.27 28.82 16.45
C VAL A 501 -57.43 30.04 17.36
N VAL A 502 -56.41 30.87 17.50
CA VAL A 502 -56.48 32.11 18.30
C VAL A 502 -57.54 33.06 17.74
N PHE A 503 -57.57 33.24 16.42
CA PHE A 503 -58.57 34.08 15.76
C PHE A 503 -60.00 33.60 16.03
N ILE A 504 -60.28 32.31 15.83
CA ILE A 504 -61.59 31.71 16.13
C ILE A 504 -61.95 31.92 17.61
N THR A 505 -61.00 31.68 18.52
CA THR A 505 -61.23 31.84 19.97
C THR A 505 -61.56 33.29 20.34
N VAL A 506 -60.87 34.27 19.75
CA VAL A 506 -61.11 35.70 19.99
C VAL A 506 -62.47 36.12 19.45
N VAL A 507 -62.84 35.70 18.23
CA VAL A 507 -64.14 36.00 17.62
C VAL A 507 -65.28 35.40 18.46
N HIS A 508 -65.13 34.13 18.89
CA HIS A 508 -66.13 33.45 19.70
C HIS A 508 -66.33 34.14 21.06
N ARG A 509 -65.22 34.53 21.71
CA ARG A 509 -65.26 35.25 22.99
C ARG A 509 -65.89 36.64 22.87
N ASN A 510 -65.69 37.33 21.75
CA ASN A 510 -66.24 38.67 21.54
C ASN A 510 -67.75 38.65 21.26
N GLN A 511 -68.26 37.61 20.59
CA GLN A 511 -69.71 37.44 20.37
C GLN A 511 -70.45 37.01 21.64
N LEU A 512 -69.87 36.11 22.44
CA LEU A 512 -70.50 35.63 23.68
C LEU A 512 -70.43 36.62 24.85
N LYS A 513 -69.50 37.58 24.84
CA LYS A 513 -69.39 38.63 25.87
C LYS A 513 -70.62 39.54 25.99
N ARG A 514 -71.53 39.53 25.00
CA ARG A 514 -72.79 40.29 25.04
C ARG A 514 -73.92 39.56 25.78
N LEU A 515 -73.74 38.30 26.18
CA LEU A 515 -74.67 37.60 27.06
C LEU A 515 -74.20 37.72 28.51
N ASN A 516 -74.94 38.46 29.33
CA ASN A 516 -74.61 38.63 30.76
C ASN A 516 -74.96 37.40 31.62
N ARG A 517 -75.53 36.34 31.00
CA ARG A 517 -75.92 35.08 31.66
C ARG A 517 -75.85 33.90 30.67
N ASN A 518 -75.37 32.75 31.13
CA ASN A 518 -75.42 31.50 30.35
C ASN A 518 -76.90 31.12 30.14
N VAL A 519 -77.31 30.97 28.88
CA VAL A 519 -78.64 30.48 28.52
C VAL A 519 -78.49 28.99 28.28
N GLU A 520 -78.79 28.18 29.30
CA GLU A 520 -78.62 26.71 29.21
C GLU A 520 -79.94 26.01 28.86
N CYS A 521 -81.08 26.67 29.06
CA CYS A 521 -82.38 26.11 28.75
C CYS A 521 -83.38 27.15 28.19
N ALA A 522 -84.45 26.67 27.56
CA ALA A 522 -85.53 27.53 27.04
C ALA A 522 -86.24 28.34 28.15
N ALA A 523 -86.19 27.89 29.41
CA ALA A 523 -86.72 28.63 30.54
C ALA A 523 -85.90 29.89 30.86
N ASP A 524 -84.58 29.89 30.64
CA ASP A 524 -83.74 31.08 30.82
C ASP A 524 -84.06 32.16 29.78
N VAL A 525 -84.44 31.74 28.56
CA VAL A 525 -84.94 32.65 27.53
C VAL A 525 -86.27 33.27 27.94
N LEU A 526 -87.17 32.50 28.56
CA LEU A 526 -88.44 33.03 29.08
C LEU A 526 -88.21 34.05 30.20
N VAL A 527 -87.21 33.87 31.06
CA VAL A 527 -86.86 34.87 32.10
C VAL A 527 -86.36 36.19 31.48
N LEU A 528 -85.60 36.11 30.37
CA LEU A 528 -85.12 37.31 29.65
C LEU A 528 -86.23 38.08 28.92
N VAL A 529 -87.38 37.43 28.69
CA VAL A 529 -88.54 37.97 27.94
C VAL A 529 -89.70 38.35 28.87
N ALA A 530 -89.88 37.64 29.98
CA ALA A 530 -91.01 37.83 30.90
C ALA A 530 -91.01 39.18 31.62
N GLY A 531 -89.85 39.83 31.72
CA GLY A 531 -89.74 41.19 32.26
C GLY A 531 -90.13 42.29 31.28
N SER A 532 -90.32 41.97 30.00
CA SER A 532 -90.59 42.95 28.94
C SER A 532 -92.08 43.21 28.80
N GLU A 533 -92.60 44.18 29.55
CA GLU A 533 -94.01 44.53 29.50
C GLU A 533 -94.43 45.08 28.13
N LYS A 534 -93.56 45.84 27.43
CA LYS A 534 -93.88 46.34 26.09
C LYS A 534 -93.97 45.21 25.07
N LEU A 535 -93.10 44.20 25.16
CA LEU A 535 -93.16 43.02 24.29
C LEU A 535 -94.41 42.18 24.60
N LEU A 536 -94.75 41.98 25.88
CA LEU A 536 -95.96 41.27 26.29
C LEU A 536 -97.24 42.02 25.89
N GLN A 537 -97.23 43.36 25.97
CA GLN A 537 -98.32 44.21 25.52
C GLN A 537 -98.45 44.15 23.99
N LEU A 538 -97.35 44.23 23.25
CA LEU A 538 -97.33 44.12 21.78
C LEU A 538 -97.89 42.77 21.31
N VAL A 539 -97.51 41.68 21.98
CA VAL A 539 -98.03 40.32 21.69
C VAL A 539 -99.51 40.20 22.05
N ARG A 540 -99.96 40.86 23.12
CA ARG A 540 -101.36 40.85 23.57
C ARG A 540 -102.27 41.69 22.66
N GLU A 541 -101.78 42.79 22.12
CA GLU A 541 -102.54 43.71 21.26
C GLU A 541 -102.58 43.25 19.80
N ASN A 542 -101.45 42.79 19.26
CA ASN A 542 -101.32 42.49 17.82
C ASN A 542 -101.30 40.99 17.49
N GLY A 543 -101.25 40.12 18.49
CA GLY A 543 -101.18 38.66 18.31
C GLY A 543 -99.79 38.16 17.89
N ILE A 544 -99.50 36.89 18.19
CA ILE A 544 -98.18 36.26 17.99
C ILE A 544 -97.74 36.27 16.52
N GLU A 545 -98.68 36.15 15.58
CA GLU A 545 -98.39 36.13 14.14
C GLU A 545 -97.93 37.50 13.59
N ALA A 546 -98.38 38.61 14.16
CA ALA A 546 -97.96 39.95 13.74
C ALA A 546 -96.53 40.27 14.20
N VAL A 547 -96.16 39.81 15.40
CA VAL A 547 -94.81 39.96 15.95
C VAL A 547 -93.81 39.04 15.23
N ALA A 548 -94.23 37.82 14.88
CA ALA A 548 -93.39 36.87 14.16
C ALA A 548 -93.12 37.26 12.69
N LYS A 549 -94.04 38.01 12.06
CA LYS A 549 -93.87 38.52 10.69
C LYS A 549 -93.05 39.82 10.60
N GLY A 550 -92.61 40.36 11.74
CA GLY A 550 -91.69 41.50 11.79
C GLY A 550 -92.31 42.80 11.25
N ASP A 551 -93.12 43.47 12.06
CA ASP A 551 -93.55 44.84 11.77
C ASP A 551 -92.34 45.79 11.93
N ASP A 552 -91.96 46.46 10.84
CA ASP A 552 -90.74 47.29 10.71
C ASP A 552 -90.69 48.49 11.69
N ARG A 553 -91.77 48.75 12.42
CA ARG A 553 -91.85 49.85 13.39
C ARG A 553 -91.16 49.53 14.72
N PHE A 554 -90.91 48.25 15.01
CA PHE A 554 -90.42 47.79 16.29
C PHE A 554 -89.10 47.03 16.15
N VAL A 555 -88.10 47.33 16.98
CA VAL A 555 -86.81 46.64 17.02
C VAL A 555 -86.61 45.99 18.38
N ALA A 556 -86.30 44.70 18.40
CA ALA A 556 -85.95 43.98 19.63
C ALA A 556 -84.46 44.17 19.93
N LYS A 557 -84.14 44.63 21.13
CA LYS A 557 -82.76 44.86 21.59
C LYS A 557 -82.53 44.08 22.88
N LEU A 558 -81.38 43.40 22.95
CA LEU A 558 -80.90 42.74 24.15
C LEU A 558 -80.06 43.73 24.96
N GLY A 559 -80.49 44.08 26.16
CA GLY A 559 -79.84 45.12 26.97
C GLY A 559 -80.50 45.36 28.32
N TRP A 560 -80.02 46.38 29.05
CA TRP A 560 -80.67 46.85 30.27
C TRP A 560 -81.86 47.75 29.91
N PHE A 561 -82.99 47.51 30.55
CA PHE A 561 -84.20 48.31 30.40
C PHE A 561 -84.93 48.41 31.74
N GLU A 562 -85.76 49.43 31.90
CA GLU A 562 -86.57 49.64 33.11
C GLU A 562 -87.93 48.97 32.92
N GLY A 563 -88.29 48.04 33.82
CA GLY A 563 -89.59 47.39 33.83
C GLY A 563 -90.70 48.34 34.30
N GLY A 564 -91.97 47.99 34.08
CA GLY A 564 -93.11 48.79 34.54
C GLY A 564 -93.26 48.89 36.06
N ASP A 565 -92.50 48.10 36.81
CA ASP A 565 -92.32 48.18 38.26
C ASP A 565 -91.22 49.17 38.70
N GLY A 566 -90.54 49.83 37.75
CA GLY A 566 -89.45 50.78 38.00
C GLY A 566 -88.09 50.12 38.30
N GLU A 567 -87.99 48.78 38.20
CA GLU A 567 -86.73 48.07 38.38
C GLU A 567 -85.97 47.88 37.05
N VAL A 568 -84.66 48.12 37.06
CA VAL A 568 -83.80 47.93 35.89
C VAL A 568 -83.41 46.46 35.75
N ARG A 569 -83.77 45.84 34.63
CA ARG A 569 -83.52 44.42 34.33
C ARG A 569 -82.79 44.27 33.00
N TRP A 570 -82.01 43.19 32.87
CA TRP A 570 -81.29 42.87 31.64
C TRP A 570 -82.05 41.77 30.89
N GLY A 571 -82.42 42.01 29.64
CA GLY A 571 -83.22 41.08 28.86
C GLY A 571 -83.53 41.59 27.46
N VAL A 572 -84.56 41.04 26.83
CA VAL A 572 -85.00 41.43 25.48
C VAL A 572 -86.18 42.40 25.61
N GLU A 573 -85.99 43.64 25.16
CA GLU A 573 -87.03 44.68 25.17
C GLU A 573 -87.30 45.16 23.73
N VAL A 574 -88.49 45.70 23.49
CA VAL A 574 -88.90 46.23 22.19
C VAL A 574 -88.97 47.75 22.21
N PHE A 575 -88.35 48.38 21.22
CA PHE A 575 -88.34 49.83 21.05
C PHE A 575 -89.01 50.23 19.73
N GLU A 576 -89.77 51.33 19.76
CA GLU A 576 -90.25 51.98 18.53
C GLU A 576 -89.08 52.72 17.88
N ARG A 577 -88.92 52.53 16.57
CA ARG A 577 -87.76 53.04 15.80
C ARG A 577 -87.60 54.58 15.87
N ASP A 578 -88.66 55.31 16.20
CA ASP A 578 -88.66 56.78 16.33
C ASP A 578 -88.24 57.29 17.73
N GLN A 579 -88.09 56.41 18.73
CA GLN A 579 -87.56 56.77 20.06
C GLN A 579 -86.04 56.54 20.19
N GLU A 580 -85.36 56.04 19.15
CA GLU A 580 -83.91 55.79 19.16
C GLU A 580 -83.09 57.00 18.65
N LYS A 581 -83.43 58.19 19.15
CA LYS A 581 -82.59 59.39 19.08
C LYS A 581 -82.67 60.15 20.40
N ASP A 582 -82.13 59.54 21.44
CA ASP A 582 -81.33 60.21 22.49
C ASP A 582 -80.47 59.17 23.21
#